data_AF-A0AA39CZW5-F1
#
_entry.id   AF-A0AA39CZW5-F1
#
_cell.length_a   1.000
_cell.length_b   1.000
_cell.length_c   1.000
_cell.angle_alpha   90.00
_cell.angle_beta   90.00
_cell.angle_gamma   90.00
#
_symmetry.space_group_name_H-M   'P 1'
#
loop_
_entity.id
_entity.type
_entity.pdbx_description
1 polymer ?
#
loop_
_entity_poly.entity_id
_entity_poly.type
_entity_poly.pdbx_seq_one_letter_code
_entity_poly.pdbx_strand_id
1 'polypeptide(L)'
;MSKEDETEYGIKSRASSTEPEDNSNAREPGSSSKKNSKVAKSRLTEDQRNFNHKDAENKRRTAIRERFTELSRMVPGALGQEKSEQAMLSKTADYLREMMEEQRKLEAIADSQGIQIDDAGRLKDEDYGGPNWRQLNMEQYEASKQMKEGPNNNDNND
;
A
#
# COMPACT_ATOMS: atom_id res chain seq x y z
N MET A 1 7.79 -48.06 -5.24
CA MET A 1 8.04 -47.04 -6.28
C MET A 1 7.78 -45.69 -5.68
N SER A 2 8.84 -45.05 -5.18
CA SER A 2 8.83 -43.68 -4.67
C SER A 2 8.94 -42.73 -5.86
N LYS A 3 8.08 -41.71 -5.92
CA LYS A 3 8.33 -40.51 -6.71
C LYS A 3 7.87 -39.31 -5.88
N GLU A 4 8.87 -38.70 -5.27
CA GLU A 4 8.84 -37.35 -4.73
C GLU A 4 9.06 -36.42 -5.92
N ASP A 5 8.14 -35.46 -6.13
CA ASP A 5 8.35 -34.35 -7.07
C ASP A 5 8.35 -33.06 -6.24
N GLU A 6 9.56 -32.65 -5.86
CA GLU A 6 9.87 -31.33 -5.30
C GLU A 6 9.76 -30.29 -6.43
N THR A 7 8.91 -29.28 -6.27
CA THR A 7 8.93 -28.10 -7.13
C THR A 7 9.43 -26.89 -6.36
N GLU A 8 10.71 -26.63 -6.57
CA GLU A 8 11.46 -25.44 -6.15
C GLU A 8 10.91 -24.19 -6.87
N TYR A 9 10.16 -23.35 -6.17
CA TYR A 9 9.72 -22.05 -6.70
C TYR A 9 10.72 -20.96 -6.30
N GLY A 10 11.73 -20.77 -7.15
CA GLY A 10 12.66 -19.65 -7.09
C GLY A 10 11.94 -18.30 -7.23
N ILE A 11 11.96 -17.52 -6.15
CA ILE A 11 11.50 -16.13 -6.10
C ILE A 11 12.42 -15.26 -6.98
N LYS A 12 11.97 -14.89 -8.17
CA LYS A 12 12.61 -13.85 -8.99
C LYS A 12 11.91 -12.51 -8.75
N SER A 13 12.57 -11.67 -7.98
CA SER A 13 12.29 -10.24 -7.79
C SER A 13 12.25 -9.51 -9.14
N ARG A 14 11.05 -9.07 -9.55
CA ARG A 14 10.88 -8.17 -10.70
C ARG A 14 10.83 -6.74 -10.18
N ALA A 15 11.96 -6.06 -10.33
CA ALA A 15 12.14 -4.65 -10.08
C ALA A 15 11.14 -3.78 -10.87
N SER A 16 10.76 -2.68 -10.20
CA SER A 16 10.27 -1.39 -10.68
C SER A 16 10.24 -1.20 -12.20
N SER A 17 9.08 -0.83 -12.74
CA SER A 17 8.98 -0.29 -14.10
C SER A 17 8.11 0.95 -14.04
N THR A 18 8.81 2.08 -14.10
CA THR A 18 8.36 3.43 -14.42
C THR A 18 7.41 3.44 -15.62
N GLU A 19 6.28 4.14 -15.43
CA GLU A 19 5.32 4.58 -16.44
C GLU A 19 6.02 5.35 -17.59
N PRO A 20 5.60 5.23 -18.86
CA PRO A 20 6.01 6.15 -19.91
C PRO A 20 4.97 7.26 -20.09
N GLU A 21 5.41 8.49 -19.84
CA GLU A 21 4.74 9.74 -20.23
C GLU A 21 4.56 9.81 -21.76
N ASP A 22 3.34 10.13 -22.20
CA ASP A 22 2.95 10.36 -23.59
C ASP A 22 3.34 11.80 -24.00
N ASN A 23 4.38 11.93 -24.81
CA ASN A 23 4.76 13.22 -25.42
C ASN A 23 4.57 13.15 -26.93
N SER A 24 3.40 13.58 -27.38
CA SER A 24 3.05 13.70 -28.79
C SER A 24 3.65 14.99 -29.36
N ASN A 25 4.85 14.89 -29.97
CA ASN A 25 5.40 15.97 -30.78
C ASN A 25 5.66 15.49 -32.22
N ALA A 26 5.08 16.22 -33.16
CA ALA A 26 5.02 15.93 -34.58
C ALA A 26 6.38 15.97 -35.27
N ARG A 27 6.60 15.05 -36.24
CA ARG A 27 7.26 15.27 -37.55
C ARG A 27 7.40 13.94 -38.32
N GLU A 28 6.67 13.83 -39.42
CA GLU A 28 6.96 12.94 -40.56
C GLU A 28 8.29 13.38 -41.22
N PRO A 29 9.13 12.44 -41.72
CA PRO A 29 8.96 12.04 -43.13
C PRO A 29 9.35 10.58 -43.47
N GLY A 30 8.66 10.02 -44.47
CA GLY A 30 9.32 9.34 -45.61
C GLY A 30 9.69 7.86 -45.49
N SER A 31 8.87 7.02 -46.13
CA SER A 31 9.14 5.73 -46.79
C SER A 31 10.61 5.23 -46.86
N SER A 32 10.90 4.10 -46.21
CA SER A 32 11.53 2.94 -46.88
C SER A 32 11.55 1.70 -45.97
N SER A 33 11.10 0.60 -46.54
CA SER A 33 10.96 -0.73 -45.96
C SER A 33 12.31 -1.42 -45.74
N LYS A 34 12.56 -1.94 -44.52
CA LYS A 34 13.15 -3.28 -44.26
C LYS A 34 13.38 -3.55 -42.77
N LYS A 35 12.77 -4.66 -42.32
CA LYS A 35 13.19 -5.55 -41.21
C LYS A 35 13.40 -4.91 -39.84
N ASN A 36 12.29 -4.80 -39.08
CA ASN A 36 12.34 -4.98 -37.64
C ASN A 36 11.24 -5.95 -37.24
N SER A 37 11.56 -7.24 -37.19
CA SER A 37 10.79 -8.25 -36.45
C SER A 37 10.98 -8.04 -34.94
N LYS A 38 10.74 -6.82 -34.47
CA LYS A 38 10.42 -6.61 -33.06
C LYS A 38 9.00 -7.13 -32.95
N VAL A 39 8.85 -8.28 -32.32
CA VAL A 39 7.57 -8.83 -31.83
C VAL A 39 6.74 -7.66 -31.35
N ALA A 40 5.84 -7.19 -32.20
CA ALA A 40 4.95 -6.10 -31.88
C ALA A 40 4.16 -6.64 -30.70
N LYS A 41 4.47 -6.14 -29.50
CA LYS A 41 3.73 -6.48 -28.28
C LYS A 41 2.27 -6.24 -28.65
N SER A 42 1.51 -7.31 -28.83
CA SER A 42 0.13 -7.21 -29.29
C SER A 42 -0.56 -6.25 -28.33
N ARG A 43 -1.09 -5.13 -28.85
CA ARG A 43 -2.01 -4.30 -28.06
C ARG A 43 -3.06 -5.27 -27.54
N LEU A 44 -3.14 -5.42 -26.22
CA LEU A 44 -4.07 -6.36 -25.58
C LEU A 44 -5.45 -6.08 -26.17
N THR A 45 -6.12 -7.13 -26.65
CA THR A 45 -7.50 -7.02 -27.12
C THR A 45 -8.39 -6.50 -25.99
N GLU A 46 -9.52 -5.88 -26.33
CA GLU A 46 -10.49 -5.39 -25.33
C GLU A 46 -10.86 -6.49 -24.33
N ASP A 47 -11.09 -7.70 -24.84
CA ASP A 47 -11.40 -8.90 -24.04
C ASP A 47 -10.25 -9.30 -23.11
N GLN A 48 -9.00 -9.28 -23.60
CA GLN A 48 -7.83 -9.61 -22.80
C GLN A 48 -7.59 -8.55 -21.71
N ARG A 49 -7.84 -7.27 -22.01
CA ARG A 49 -7.75 -6.18 -21.04
C ARG A 49 -8.79 -6.36 -19.93
N ASN A 50 -10.03 -6.66 -20.30
CA ASN A 50 -11.12 -6.91 -19.35
C ASN A 50 -10.85 -8.14 -18.47
N PHE A 51 -10.31 -9.22 -19.04
CA PHE A 51 -9.90 -10.39 -18.28
C PHE A 51 -8.78 -10.06 -17.29
N ASN A 52 -7.70 -9.43 -17.77
CA ASN A 52 -6.56 -9.04 -16.93
C ASN A 52 -6.98 -8.08 -15.81
N HIS A 53 -7.90 -7.14 -16.07
CA HIS A 53 -8.41 -6.23 -15.05
C HIS A 53 -9.14 -6.99 -13.93
N LYS A 54 -10.05 -7.92 -14.29
CA LYS A 54 -10.75 -8.76 -13.31
C LYS A 54 -9.80 -9.64 -12.51
N ASP A 55 -8.81 -10.23 -13.17
CA ASP A 55 -7.82 -11.09 -12.52
C ASP A 55 -6.92 -10.30 -11.55
N ALA A 56 -6.40 -9.15 -11.99
CA ALA A 56 -5.60 -8.27 -11.15
C ALA A 56 -6.39 -7.78 -9.93
N GLU A 57 -7.66 -7.44 -10.09
CA GLU A 57 -8.52 -7.01 -8.99
C GLU A 57 -8.86 -8.17 -8.05
N ASN A 58 -9.14 -9.36 -8.57
CA ASN A 58 -9.32 -10.55 -7.72
C ASN A 58 -8.07 -10.85 -6.90
N LYS A 59 -6.89 -10.80 -7.51
CA LYS A 59 -5.61 -10.98 -6.83
C LYS A 59 -5.40 -9.93 -5.74
N ARG A 60 -5.68 -8.65 -6.05
CA ARG A 60 -5.63 -7.55 -5.07
C ARG A 60 -6.54 -7.83 -3.88
N ARG A 61 -7.80 -8.23 -4.13
CA ARG A 61 -8.77 -8.53 -3.06
C ARG A 61 -8.37 -9.74 -2.22
N THR A 62 -7.84 -10.79 -2.84
CA THR A 62 -7.34 -11.97 -2.13
C THR A 62 -6.18 -11.59 -1.22
N ALA A 63 -5.20 -10.84 -1.72
CA ALA A 63 -4.07 -10.37 -0.92
C ALA A 63 -4.53 -9.52 0.28
N ILE A 64 -5.53 -8.64 0.11
CA ILE A 64 -6.09 -7.87 1.22
C ILE A 64 -6.70 -8.82 2.27
N ARG A 65 -7.53 -9.79 1.86
CA ARG A 65 -8.16 -10.72 2.80
C ARG A 65 -7.16 -11.56 3.57
N GLU A 66 -6.10 -12.03 2.91
CA GLU A 66 -5.01 -12.75 3.57
C GLU A 66 -4.38 -11.92 4.69
N ARG A 67 -4.16 -10.62 4.46
CA ARG A 67 -3.65 -9.71 5.50
C ARG A 67 -4.63 -9.54 6.67
N PHE A 68 -5.93 -9.48 6.43
CA PHE A 68 -6.93 -9.46 7.50
C PHE A 68 -6.93 -10.78 8.30
N THR A 69 -6.72 -11.93 7.64
CA THR A 69 -6.57 -13.21 8.34
C THR A 69 -5.29 -13.29 9.17
N GLU A 70 -4.18 -12.71 8.70
CA GLU A 70 -2.96 -12.59 9.51
C GLU A 70 -3.19 -11.70 10.73
N LEU A 71 -3.85 -10.56 10.53
CA LEU A 71 -4.15 -9.60 11.58
C LEU A 71 -5.06 -10.19 12.67
N SER A 72 -6.04 -11.02 12.30
CA SER A 72 -6.94 -11.68 13.27
C SER A 72 -6.22 -12.62 14.25
N ARG A 73 -5.04 -13.12 13.87
CA ARG A 73 -4.20 -13.99 14.71
C ARG A 73 -3.29 -13.21 15.65
N MET A 74 -2.93 -11.98 15.28
CA MET A 74 -2.04 -11.12 16.08
C MET A 74 -2.80 -10.34 17.15
N VAL A 75 -4.04 -9.92 16.85
CA VAL A 75 -4.84 -9.09 17.75
C VAL A 75 -5.67 -9.97 18.70
N PRO A 76 -5.46 -9.89 20.02
CA PRO A 76 -6.26 -10.65 20.99
C PRO A 76 -7.76 -10.37 20.83
N GLY A 77 -8.57 -11.43 20.82
CA GLY A 77 -10.03 -11.31 20.69
C GLY A 77 -10.54 -10.90 19.30
N ALA A 78 -9.69 -10.85 18.27
CA ALA A 78 -10.07 -10.56 16.88
C ALA A 78 -10.24 -11.81 15.99
N LEU A 79 -9.93 -13.02 16.51
CA LEU A 79 -10.10 -14.28 15.78
C LEU A 79 -11.54 -14.43 15.23
N GLY A 80 -11.65 -14.75 13.94
CA GLY A 80 -12.93 -14.90 13.25
C GLY A 80 -13.62 -13.59 12.85
N GLN A 81 -13.02 -12.43 13.12
CA GLN A 81 -13.53 -11.13 12.66
C GLN A 81 -12.99 -10.73 11.26
N GLU A 82 -12.26 -11.59 10.55
CA GLU A 82 -11.70 -11.31 9.20
C GLU A 82 -12.72 -10.93 8.13
N LYS A 83 -14.01 -11.21 8.35
CA LYS A 83 -15.10 -10.83 7.44
C LYS A 83 -15.62 -9.42 7.68
N SER A 84 -15.36 -8.83 8.85
CA SER A 84 -15.80 -7.48 9.20
C SER A 84 -14.59 -6.56 9.27
N GLU A 85 -14.27 -5.94 8.12
CA GLU A 85 -13.09 -5.07 7.98
C GLU A 85 -13.08 -3.96 9.04
N GLN A 86 -14.21 -3.28 9.23
CA GLN A 86 -14.35 -2.22 10.23
C GLN A 86 -14.12 -2.72 11.65
N ALA A 87 -14.75 -3.84 12.04
CA ALA A 87 -14.61 -4.36 13.40
C ALA A 87 -13.17 -4.82 13.70
N MET A 88 -12.49 -5.41 12.71
CA MET A 88 -11.09 -5.80 12.86
C MET A 88 -10.19 -4.58 13.04
N LEU A 89 -10.33 -3.56 12.20
CA LEU A 89 -9.50 -2.36 12.28
C LEU A 89 -9.73 -1.60 13.59
N SER A 90 -10.98 -1.51 14.06
CA SER A 90 -11.30 -0.92 15.36
C SER A 90 -10.61 -1.66 16.51
N LYS A 91 -10.77 -3.00 16.59
CA LYS A 91 -10.10 -3.80 17.62
C LYS A 91 -8.58 -3.70 17.56
N THR A 92 -8.03 -3.64 16.35
CA THR A 92 -6.58 -3.48 16.15
C THR A 92 -6.11 -2.13 16.69
N ALA A 93 -6.83 -1.04 16.39
CA ALA A 93 -6.50 0.28 16.90
C ALA A 93 -6.59 0.34 18.44
N ASP A 94 -7.60 -0.30 19.02
CA ASP A 94 -7.76 -0.37 20.48
C ASP A 94 -6.61 -1.15 21.12
N TYR A 95 -6.25 -2.30 20.56
CA TYR A 95 -5.11 -3.10 21.03
C TYR A 95 -3.78 -2.36 20.92
N LEU A 96 -3.54 -1.62 19.83
CA LEU A 96 -2.34 -0.79 19.70
C LEU A 96 -2.27 0.28 20.79
N ARG A 97 -3.38 0.93 21.14
CA ARG A 97 -3.41 1.90 22.25
C ARG A 97 -3.05 1.24 23.57
N GLU A 98 -3.63 0.07 23.85
CA GLU A 98 -3.31 -0.72 25.06
C GLU A 98 -1.83 -1.08 25.14
N MET A 99 -1.23 -1.55 24.04
CA MET A 99 0.20 -1.88 23.98
C MET A 99 1.10 -0.68 24.23
N MET A 100 0.74 0.50 23.70
CA MET A 100 1.51 1.71 23.95
C MET A 100 1.41 2.16 25.43
N GLU A 101 0.22 2.05 26.04
CA GLU A 101 0.01 2.34 27.46
C GLU A 101 0.78 1.35 28.35
N GLU A 102 0.77 0.07 28.01
CA GLU A 102 1.55 -0.96 28.70
C GLU A 102 3.04 -0.68 28.61
N GLN A 103 3.55 -0.31 27.43
CA GLN A 103 4.95 0.07 27.25
C GLN A 103 5.33 1.22 28.19
N ARG A 104 4.52 2.29 28.26
CA ARG A 104 4.76 3.42 29.18
C ARG A 104 4.83 2.97 30.64
N LYS A 105 3.94 2.07 31.04
CA LYS A 105 3.90 1.53 32.41
C LYS A 105 5.16 0.73 32.70
N LEU A 106 5.60 -0.12 31.77
CA LEU A 106 6.81 -0.91 31.91
C LEU A 106 8.07 -0.04 31.99
N GLU A 107 8.14 1.02 31.17
CA GLU A 107 9.22 2.01 31.23
C GLU A 107 9.28 2.71 32.60
N ALA A 108 8.13 3.14 33.14
CA ALA A 108 8.07 3.75 34.46
C ALA A 108 8.51 2.79 35.59
N ILE A 109 8.16 1.50 35.47
CA ILE A 109 8.62 0.47 36.41
C ILE A 109 10.14 0.28 36.31
N ALA A 110 10.67 0.18 35.09
CA ALA A 110 12.11 0.05 34.87
C ALA A 110 12.89 1.23 35.45
N ASP A 111 12.40 2.46 35.26
CA ASP A 111 12.97 3.66 35.86
C ASP A 111 12.98 3.61 37.38
N SER A 112 11.88 3.18 38.00
CA SER A 112 11.81 3.03 39.45
C SER A 112 12.77 1.97 40.00
N GLN A 113 13.12 0.99 39.18
CA GLN A 113 14.07 -0.09 39.49
C GLN A 113 15.51 0.25 39.09
N GLY A 114 15.75 1.41 38.45
CA GLY A 114 17.07 1.82 37.96
C GLY A 114 17.55 1.05 36.73
N ILE A 115 16.66 0.35 36.02
CA ILE A 115 16.98 -0.37 34.79
C ILE A 115 17.06 0.65 33.65
N GLN A 116 18.23 0.72 33.00
CA GLN A 116 18.45 1.62 31.87
C GLN A 116 17.77 1.07 30.62
N ILE A 117 16.79 1.81 30.08
CA ILE A 117 16.16 1.57 28.78
C ILE A 117 16.71 2.59 27.79
N ASP A 118 17.02 2.15 26.57
CA ASP A 118 17.45 3.02 25.48
C ASP A 118 16.37 4.04 25.11
N ASP A 119 16.74 5.32 25.12
CA ASP A 119 15.86 6.44 24.81
C ASP A 119 15.35 6.41 23.36
N ALA A 120 16.07 5.76 22.44
CA ALA A 120 15.63 5.64 21.05
C ALA A 120 14.36 4.78 20.89
N GLY A 121 14.10 3.87 21.84
CA GLY A 121 12.91 3.01 21.85
C GLY A 121 11.76 3.56 22.69
N ARG A 122 11.97 4.64 23.46
CA ARG A 122 10.93 5.24 24.30
C ARG A 122 9.93 6.01 23.46
N LEU A 123 8.66 5.68 23.66
CA LEU A 123 7.58 6.43 23.05
C LEU A 123 7.45 7.79 23.74
N LYS A 124 7.46 8.86 22.97
CA LYS A 124 7.21 10.22 23.45
C LYS A 124 5.72 10.49 23.46
N ASP A 125 5.28 11.46 24.24
CA ASP A 125 3.86 11.87 24.27
C ASP A 125 3.31 12.28 22.89
N GLU A 126 4.18 12.72 21.97
CA GLU A 126 3.82 13.04 20.58
C GLU A 126 3.42 11.80 19.75
N ASP A 127 3.97 10.62 20.09
CA ASP A 127 3.76 9.37 19.37
C ASP A 127 2.40 8.72 19.67
N TYR A 128 1.81 9.01 20.84
CA TYR A 128 0.59 8.38 21.35
C TYR A 128 -0.70 8.79 20.64
N GLY A 129 -0.62 9.71 19.68
CA GLY A 129 -1.81 10.37 19.16
C GLY A 129 -2.32 11.41 20.17
N GLY A 130 -2.76 12.57 19.68
CA GLY A 130 -3.17 13.67 20.54
C GLY A 130 -3.32 14.96 19.76
N PRO A 131 -3.57 16.10 20.43
CA PRO A 131 -3.73 17.40 19.77
C PRO A 131 -2.55 17.80 18.89
N ASN A 132 -1.36 17.27 19.19
CA ASN A 132 -0.13 17.53 18.46
C ASN A 132 0.21 16.45 17.41
N TRP A 133 -0.55 15.36 17.34
CA TRP A 133 -0.32 14.32 16.34
C TRP A 133 -0.63 14.87 14.96
N ARG A 134 0.33 14.73 14.05
CA ARG A 134 0.19 15.17 12.66
C ARG A 134 0.31 13.98 11.73
N GLN A 135 -0.54 13.99 10.71
CA GLN A 135 -0.50 12.99 9.66
C GLN A 135 0.74 13.24 8.78
N LEU A 136 1.78 12.44 8.95
CA LEU A 136 2.99 12.53 8.14
C LEU A 136 2.63 12.41 6.65
N ASN A 137 3.20 13.30 5.84
CA ASN A 137 3.09 13.31 4.37
C ASN A 137 1.69 13.59 3.78
N MET A 138 0.70 14.00 4.58
CA MET A 138 -0.61 14.39 4.04
C MET A 138 -0.64 15.78 3.41
N GLU A 139 0.20 16.71 3.87
CA GLU A 139 0.26 18.07 3.29
C GLU A 139 0.57 18.05 1.80
N GLN A 140 1.43 17.12 1.34
CA GLN A 140 1.74 16.96 -0.08
C GLN A 140 0.53 16.44 -0.87
N TYR A 141 -0.26 15.54 -0.28
CA TYR A 141 -1.49 15.05 -0.88
C TYR A 141 -2.54 16.17 -0.98
N GLU A 142 -2.71 16.97 0.07
CA GLU A 142 -3.64 18.10 0.08
C GLU A 142 -3.21 19.21 -0.90
N ALA A 143 -1.92 19.54 -0.94
CA ALA A 143 -1.37 20.52 -1.88
C ALA A 143 -1.51 20.07 -3.33
N SER A 144 -1.21 18.80 -3.63
CA SER A 144 -1.39 18.25 -4.97
C SER A 144 -2.87 18.17 -5.39
N LYS A 145 -3.77 17.91 -4.44
CA LYS A 145 -5.22 17.98 -4.68
C LYS A 145 -5.68 19.42 -4.98
N GLN A 146 -5.25 20.41 -4.20
CA GLN A 146 -5.60 21.83 -4.42
C GLN A 146 -5.08 22.35 -5.76
N MET A 147 -3.90 21.91 -6.20
CA MET A 147 -3.37 22.25 -7.54
C MET A 147 -4.16 21.58 -8.67
N LYS A 148 -4.73 20.39 -8.42
CA LYS A 148 -5.57 19.66 -9.39
C LYS A 148 -7.01 20.18 -9.43
N GLU A 149 -7.48 20.81 -8.36
CA GLU A 149 -8.80 21.46 -8.21
C GLU A 149 -8.74 22.99 -8.45
N GLY A 150 -7.81 23.47 -9.28
CA GLY A 150 -7.75 24.87 -9.72
C GLY A 150 -9.07 25.37 -10.33
N PRO A 151 -9.34 26.68 -10.28
CA PRO A 151 -10.68 27.25 -10.33
C PRO A 151 -11.39 26.91 -11.64
N ASN A 152 -12.60 26.36 -11.52
CA ASN A 152 -13.55 26.27 -12.62
C ASN A 152 -13.99 27.70 -12.99
N ASN A 153 -13.20 28.37 -13.83
CA ASN A 153 -13.62 29.60 -14.51
C ASN A 153 -14.71 29.23 -15.51
N ASN A 154 -15.92 29.05 -15.00
CA ASN A 154 -17.13 29.17 -15.78
C ASN A 154 -17.46 30.67 -15.85
N ASP A 155 -16.61 31.40 -16.58
CA ASP A 155 -16.97 32.74 -17.03
C ASP A 155 -18.09 32.58 -18.04
N ASN A 156 -19.31 32.90 -17.58
CA ASN A 156 -20.47 33.11 -18.41
C ASN A 156 -20.09 34.11 -19.52
N ASN A 157 -20.03 33.64 -20.76
CA ASN A 157 -20.11 34.52 -21.93
C ASN A 157 -21.59 34.62 -22.33
N ASP A 158 -22.09 35.86 -22.19
CA ASP A 158 -23.25 36.52 -22.81
C ASP A 158 -24.31 35.67 -23.55
#